data_AF-W2R3F7-F1
#
_entry.id   AF-W2R3F7-F1
#
_cell.length_a   1.000
_cell.length_b   1.000
_cell.length_c   1.000
_cell.angle_alpha   90.00
_cell.angle_beta   90.00
_cell.angle_gamma   90.00
#
_symmetry.space_group_name_H-M   'P 1'
#
loop_
_entity.id
_entity.type
_entity.pdbx_description
1 polymer ?
#
loop_
_entity_poly.entity_id
_entity_poly.type
_entity_poly.pdbx_seq_one_letter_code
_entity_poly.pdbx_strand_id
1 'polypeptide(L)'
;MPVSFAQPGSDGTLVDVDLEIVSAKGITAGDYLGLGAALKGSLSSSDAYVTIEIDGNLVAWTRPIFDTLEPEWNEKFLFKNVQQNSTFKLTLFDKDIDADDELGAAQFNTIHTIYDTETTFDLPVTLQENKAGTISITVNCHKVDADEFALVQEVGPVRYSVHSSFTAGLLKMLTSNDDRLESLAYRVQLHNIPQFLPTDNEWNKNYPTIQRIFSPDYPESPVLRQAVMTQHAVIYQHGEERTKYGSIASPADFFELVHNGRRNDKPVLFTYAITSKGWYFSETGAAFFKDMLSKHMLHSGAAFSVKYAGEFHIQQTDDDTFKLVIDNNSGTYAPPQEQLPQLQELMENNFPGIICEALDRDDETLVEARKEILAAWE
;
A
#
# COMPACT_ATOMS: atom_id res chain seq x y z
N MET A 1 -9.44 -27.80 -18.93
CA MET A 1 -10.45 -27.70 -17.88
C MET A 1 -9.83 -26.85 -16.77
N PRO A 2 -10.31 -25.62 -16.51
CA PRO A 2 -9.83 -24.86 -15.37
C PRO A 2 -10.18 -25.63 -14.10
N VAL A 3 -9.23 -25.70 -13.17
CA VAL A 3 -9.36 -26.42 -11.91
C VAL A 3 -10.22 -25.56 -10.97
N SER A 4 -11.46 -25.97 -10.77
CA SER A 4 -12.32 -25.41 -9.72
C SER A 4 -11.94 -26.05 -8.40
N PHE A 5 -11.50 -25.24 -7.44
CA PHE A 5 -11.37 -25.68 -6.06
C PHE A 5 -12.79 -25.83 -5.47
N ALA A 6 -13.07 -26.96 -4.84
CA ALA A 6 -14.32 -27.16 -4.11
C ALA A 6 -14.23 -26.44 -2.76
N GLN A 7 -15.23 -25.61 -2.44
CA GLN A 7 -15.34 -24.95 -1.14
C GLN A 7 -15.71 -25.94 -0.02
N PRO A 8 -15.20 -25.72 1.21
CA PRO A 8 -15.62 -26.48 2.38
C PRO A 8 -16.98 -26.00 2.89
N GLY A 9 -17.99 -26.88 2.81
CA GLY A 9 -19.21 -26.91 3.64
C GLY A 9 -20.11 -25.67 3.61
N SER A 10 -21.14 -25.73 2.76
CA SER A 10 -22.24 -24.78 2.66
C SER A 10 -23.16 -24.80 3.89
N ASP A 11 -22.94 -23.90 4.84
CA ASP A 11 -24.04 -23.07 5.34
C ASP A 11 -23.73 -21.69 4.75
N GLY A 12 -24.35 -21.32 3.62
CA GLY A 12 -24.07 -20.11 2.83
C GLY A 12 -24.42 -18.79 3.53
N THR A 13 -24.17 -18.69 4.83
CA THR A 13 -24.38 -17.50 5.63
C THR A 13 -23.15 -16.60 5.49
N LEU A 14 -23.40 -15.41 4.96
CA LEU A 14 -22.43 -14.34 4.87
C LEU A 14 -22.55 -13.41 6.08
N VAL A 15 -21.41 -12.85 6.49
CA VAL A 15 -21.31 -11.92 7.61
C VAL A 15 -20.42 -10.74 7.21
N ASP A 16 -20.79 -9.56 7.68
CA ASP A 16 -19.88 -8.41 7.73
C ASP A 16 -19.11 -8.48 9.06
N VAL A 17 -17.80 -8.26 9.01
CA VAL A 17 -16.89 -8.38 10.16
C VAL A 17 -16.23 -7.04 10.43
N ASP A 18 -16.55 -6.47 11.59
CA ASP A 18 -15.78 -5.38 12.20
C ASP A 18 -14.66 -6.00 13.04
N LEU A 19 -13.41 -5.79 12.61
CA LEU A 19 -12.22 -6.26 13.30
C LEU A 19 -11.39 -5.07 13.77
N GLU A 20 -11.15 -4.98 15.08
CA GLU A 20 -10.17 -4.06 15.66
C GLU A 20 -8.95 -4.84 16.14
N ILE A 21 -7.78 -4.46 15.61
CA ILE A 21 -6.49 -4.89 16.15
C ILE A 21 -6.11 -3.90 17.25
N VAL A 22 -6.26 -4.33 18.51
CA VAL A 22 -6.11 -3.44 19.67
C VAL A 22 -4.63 -3.31 20.05
N SER A 23 -4.02 -4.40 20.50
CA SER A 23 -2.63 -4.40 20.98
C SER A 23 -2.02 -5.79 20.93
N ALA A 24 -0.71 -5.90 21.11
CA ALA A 24 -0.04 -7.16 21.41
C ALA A 24 0.93 -6.98 22.58
N LYS A 25 1.20 -8.07 23.31
CA LYS A 25 2.05 -8.05 24.50
C LYS A 25 2.89 -9.31 24.61
N GLY A 26 4.07 -9.14 25.22
CA GLY A 26 5.01 -10.24 25.44
C GLY A 26 5.48 -10.88 24.15
N ILE A 27 5.61 -10.07 23.08
CA ILE A 27 6.11 -10.52 21.79
C ILE A 27 7.58 -10.91 21.96
N THR A 28 7.97 -12.07 21.44
CA THR A 28 9.39 -12.46 21.41
C THR A 28 10.12 -11.51 20.46
N ALA A 29 11.17 -10.84 20.93
CA ALA A 29 11.99 -10.01 20.06
C ALA A 29 12.61 -10.85 18.92
N GLY A 30 12.63 -10.30 17.70
CA GLY A 30 13.42 -10.86 16.61
C GLY A 30 14.91 -10.88 16.97
N ASP A 31 15.65 -11.86 16.45
CA ASP A 31 17.09 -12.01 16.70
C ASP A 31 17.86 -10.84 16.07
N TYR A 32 18.05 -9.77 16.83
CA TYR A 32 18.83 -8.62 16.39
C TYR A 32 20.33 -8.96 16.36
N LEU A 33 20.87 -9.24 15.16
CA LEU A 33 22.31 -9.26 14.88
C LEU A 33 22.73 -8.17 13.88
N GLY A 34 22.15 -6.97 13.99
CA GLY A 34 22.64 -5.76 13.32
C GLY A 34 23.73 -5.04 14.12
N LEU A 35 24.67 -4.35 13.44
CA LEU A 35 25.68 -3.50 14.10
C LEU A 35 25.10 -2.32 14.92
N GLY A 36 23.79 -2.03 14.83
CA GLY A 36 23.13 -0.89 15.49
C GLY A 36 22.79 -1.08 16.98
N ALA A 37 22.36 -2.27 17.41
CA ALA A 37 21.98 -2.53 18.81
C ALA A 37 23.19 -2.49 19.75
N ALA A 38 24.37 -2.86 19.27
CA ALA A 38 25.61 -2.75 20.04
C ALA A 38 25.95 -1.29 20.40
N LEU A 39 25.44 -0.30 19.65
CA LEU A 39 25.70 1.13 19.85
C LEU A 39 24.61 1.83 20.68
N LYS A 40 23.37 1.32 20.70
CA LYS A 40 22.24 1.97 21.39
C LYS A 40 22.01 1.54 22.85
N GLY A 41 22.64 0.47 23.33
CA GLY A 41 22.57 0.07 24.75
C GLY A 41 21.16 -0.29 25.26
N SER A 42 20.19 -0.47 24.35
CA SER A 42 18.82 -0.92 24.61
C SER A 42 18.67 -2.33 24.07
N LEU A 43 18.17 -3.25 24.90
CA LEU A 43 17.82 -4.61 24.50
C LEU A 43 16.54 -4.56 23.68
N SER A 44 16.67 -4.86 22.37
CA SER A 44 15.63 -5.35 21.46
C SER A 44 14.23 -4.73 21.59
N SER A 45 14.00 -3.61 20.92
CA SER A 45 12.66 -3.15 20.58
C SER A 45 12.30 -3.61 19.17
N SER A 46 11.03 -3.96 18.93
CA SER A 46 10.53 -4.39 17.63
C SER A 46 9.64 -3.28 17.03
N ASP A 47 9.70 -3.13 15.71
CA ASP A 47 8.85 -2.26 14.92
C ASP A 47 7.64 -3.05 14.42
N ALA A 48 6.75 -3.40 15.35
CA ALA A 48 5.72 -4.41 15.11
C ALA A 48 4.55 -3.91 14.22
N TYR A 49 4.13 -4.73 13.27
CA TYR A 49 2.85 -4.59 12.56
C TYR A 49 2.17 -5.95 12.38
N VAL A 50 0.88 -5.93 12.04
CA VAL A 50 0.06 -7.15 11.88
C VAL A 50 -0.46 -7.22 10.44
N THR A 51 -0.30 -8.37 9.78
CA THR A 51 -1.02 -8.70 8.55
C THR A 51 -2.27 -9.49 8.87
N ILE A 52 -3.32 -9.28 8.07
CA ILE A 52 -4.62 -9.92 8.20
C ILE A 52 -4.85 -10.76 6.95
N GLU A 53 -4.98 -12.06 7.12
CA GLU A 53 -5.34 -13.00 6.07
C GLU A 53 -6.72 -13.60 6.35
N ILE A 54 -7.57 -13.68 5.32
CA ILE A 54 -8.86 -14.38 5.37
C ILE A 54 -8.78 -15.57 4.41
N ASP A 55 -8.90 -16.77 4.96
CA ASP A 55 -8.80 -18.04 4.22
C ASP A 55 -7.54 -18.13 3.34
N GLY A 56 -6.41 -17.61 3.87
CA GLY A 56 -5.10 -17.60 3.23
C GLY A 56 -4.87 -16.45 2.23
N ASN A 57 -5.83 -15.55 2.06
CA ASN A 57 -5.66 -14.37 1.22
C ASN A 57 -5.31 -13.17 2.10
N LEU A 58 -4.16 -12.54 1.85
CA LEU A 58 -3.78 -11.28 2.49
C LEU A 58 -4.78 -10.19 2.08
N VAL A 59 -5.49 -9.63 3.06
CA VAL A 59 -6.53 -8.62 2.82
C VAL A 59 -6.13 -7.24 3.32
N ALA A 60 -5.43 -7.15 4.45
CA ALA A 60 -5.08 -5.87 5.08
C ALA A 60 -3.87 -5.99 6.00
N TRP A 61 -3.34 -4.85 6.48
CA TRP A 61 -2.32 -4.81 7.53
C TRP A 61 -2.35 -3.50 8.32
N THR A 62 -1.85 -3.52 9.55
CA THR A 62 -1.74 -2.32 10.41
C THR A 62 -0.52 -1.48 10.06
N ARG A 63 -0.43 -0.25 10.60
CA ARG A 63 0.81 0.52 10.60
C ARG A 63 1.84 -0.11 11.55
N PRO A 64 3.15 0.04 11.29
CA PRO A 64 4.15 -0.34 12.27
C PRO A 64 4.11 0.61 13.48
N ILE A 65 4.21 0.04 14.68
CA ILE A 65 4.45 0.75 15.93
C ILE A 65 5.90 0.49 16.32
N PHE A 66 6.68 1.55 16.38
CA PHE A 66 8.11 1.48 16.54
C PHE A 66 8.52 1.31 17.99
N ASP A 67 9.69 0.73 18.17
CA ASP A 67 10.42 0.74 19.43
C ASP A 67 9.64 0.18 20.65
N THR A 68 8.81 -0.86 20.47
CA THR A 68 8.03 -1.45 21.57
C THR A 68 7.78 -2.96 21.44
N LEU A 69 7.73 -3.66 22.58
CA LEU A 69 7.26 -5.06 22.66
C LEU A 69 5.79 -5.17 23.10
N GLU A 70 5.17 -4.02 23.36
CA GLU A 70 3.75 -3.87 23.71
C GLU A 70 3.08 -2.86 22.76
N PRO A 71 3.03 -3.15 21.44
CA PRO A 71 2.42 -2.24 20.47
C PRO A 71 0.91 -2.10 20.70
N GLU A 72 0.41 -0.87 20.60
CA GLU A 72 -1.01 -0.53 20.60
C GLU A 72 -1.38 0.11 19.26
N TRP A 73 -2.17 -0.59 18.45
CA TRP A 73 -2.60 -0.13 17.14
C TRP A 73 -3.94 0.60 17.21
N ASN A 74 -4.93 -0.01 17.88
CA ASN A 74 -6.34 0.42 17.89
C ASN A 74 -6.87 0.70 16.47
N GLU A 75 -6.54 -0.20 15.54
CA GLU A 75 -6.88 -0.05 14.12
C GLU A 75 -8.07 -0.92 13.74
N LYS A 76 -9.07 -0.30 13.10
CA LYS A 76 -10.34 -0.93 12.72
C LYS A 76 -10.38 -1.27 11.23
N PHE A 77 -10.86 -2.46 10.91
CA PHE A 77 -11.02 -3.00 9.58
C PHE A 77 -12.46 -3.49 9.43
N LEU A 78 -13.07 -3.20 8.29
CA LEU A 78 -14.41 -3.67 7.97
C LEU A 78 -14.34 -4.55 6.72
N PHE A 79 -14.68 -5.82 6.89
CA PHE A 79 -14.73 -6.81 5.81
C PHE A 79 -16.17 -7.20 5.55
N LYS A 80 -16.61 -7.03 4.30
CA LYS A 80 -17.95 -7.42 3.87
C LYS A 80 -17.97 -8.81 3.25
N ASN A 81 -19.13 -9.46 3.30
CA ASN A 81 -19.40 -10.74 2.63
C ASN A 81 -18.41 -11.86 3.01
N VAL A 82 -18.00 -11.92 4.28
CA VAL A 82 -17.13 -12.97 4.80
C VAL A 82 -17.97 -14.22 5.05
N GLN A 83 -17.43 -15.41 4.76
CA GLN A 83 -18.12 -16.66 5.07
C GLN A 83 -18.14 -16.85 6.60
N GLN A 84 -19.26 -17.33 7.16
CA GLN A 84 -19.40 -17.54 8.60
C GLN A 84 -18.35 -18.52 9.19
N ASN A 85 -17.73 -19.36 8.36
CA ASN A 85 -16.69 -20.30 8.77
C ASN A 85 -15.28 -19.89 8.33
N SER A 86 -15.09 -18.67 7.82
CA SER A 86 -13.78 -18.16 7.42
C SER A 86 -12.80 -18.09 8.59
N THR A 87 -11.55 -18.39 8.29
CA THR A 87 -10.45 -18.30 9.24
C THR A 87 -9.68 -17.03 9.02
N PHE A 88 -9.57 -16.23 10.09
CA PHE A 88 -8.70 -15.07 10.14
C PHE A 88 -7.36 -15.49 10.73
N LYS A 89 -6.29 -15.26 9.98
CA LYS A 89 -4.92 -15.42 10.46
C LYS A 89 -4.29 -14.03 10.60
N LEU A 90 -3.77 -13.76 11.79
CA LEU A 90 -3.10 -12.53 12.17
C LEU A 90 -1.63 -12.84 12.37
N THR A 91 -0.77 -12.34 11.49
CA THR A 91 0.67 -12.59 11.56
C THR A 91 1.38 -11.31 11.99
N LEU A 92 2.12 -11.37 13.09
CA LEU A 92 2.93 -10.27 13.60
C LEU A 92 4.29 -10.30 12.89
N PHE A 93 4.75 -9.13 12.47
CA PHE A 93 6.03 -8.95 11.81
C PHE A 93 6.82 -7.81 12.48
N ASP A 94 8.13 -7.98 12.51
CA ASP A 94 9.08 -6.90 12.78
C ASP A 94 9.36 -6.15 11.49
N LYS A 95 9.20 -4.82 11.48
CA LYS A 95 9.41 -4.02 10.29
C LYS A 95 10.89 -3.73 10.12
N ASP A 96 11.48 -4.34 9.09
CA ASP A 96 12.88 -4.14 8.73
C ASP A 96 13.04 -3.39 7.40
N ILE A 97 14.28 -3.00 7.13
CA ILE A 97 14.66 -2.30 5.89
C ILE A 97 14.61 -3.24 4.68
N ASP A 98 15.04 -4.49 4.88
CA ASP A 98 15.22 -5.48 3.82
C ASP A 98 14.11 -6.53 3.82
N ALA A 99 14.03 -7.37 4.85
CA ALA A 99 13.01 -8.41 4.96
C ALA A 99 12.41 -8.43 6.36
N ASP A 100 11.10 -8.26 6.43
CA ASP A 100 10.36 -8.22 7.70
C ASP A 100 10.36 -9.62 8.34
N ASP A 101 10.80 -9.71 9.59
CA ASP A 101 10.89 -10.98 10.34
C ASP A 101 9.53 -11.36 10.96
N GLU A 102 9.11 -12.62 10.82
CA GLU A 102 7.87 -13.10 11.45
C GLU A 102 8.06 -13.29 12.96
N LEU A 103 7.27 -12.58 13.76
CA LEU A 103 7.27 -12.65 15.23
C LEU A 103 6.28 -13.70 15.76
N GLY A 104 5.41 -14.21 14.88
CA GLY A 104 4.48 -15.30 15.13
C GLY A 104 3.08 -14.98 14.62
N ALA A 105 2.21 -15.98 14.69
CA ALA A 105 0.83 -15.85 14.22
C ALA A 105 -0.19 -16.28 15.28
N ALA A 106 -1.36 -15.66 15.20
CA ALA A 106 -2.58 -16.03 15.90
C ALA A 106 -3.70 -16.25 14.88
N GLN A 107 -4.72 -17.01 15.25
CA GLN A 107 -5.87 -17.22 14.38
C GLN A 107 -7.17 -17.29 15.18
N PHE A 108 -8.26 -16.88 14.54
CA PHE A 108 -9.62 -17.09 15.04
C PHE A 108 -10.56 -17.45 13.88
N ASN A 109 -11.70 -18.03 14.21
CA ASN A 109 -12.73 -18.37 13.23
C ASN A 109 -14.00 -17.56 13.53
N THR A 110 -14.65 -17.04 12.49
CA THR A 110 -15.86 -16.23 12.61
C THR A 110 -17.01 -16.99 13.28
N ILE A 111 -17.05 -18.33 13.20
CA ILE A 111 -18.10 -19.15 13.83
C ILE A 111 -18.12 -19.05 15.36
N HIS A 112 -17.00 -18.66 15.98
CA HIS A 112 -16.88 -18.54 17.44
C HIS A 112 -17.21 -17.13 17.95
N THR A 113 -17.57 -16.21 17.06
CA THR A 113 -17.99 -14.86 17.43
C THR A 113 -19.48 -14.82 17.76
N ILE A 114 -19.87 -13.92 18.66
CA ILE A 114 -21.27 -13.69 19.00
C ILE A 114 -21.79 -12.59 18.06
N TYR A 115 -22.88 -12.86 17.36
CA TYR A 115 -23.51 -11.88 16.47
C TYR A 115 -23.97 -10.62 17.22
N ASP A 116 -23.80 -9.48 16.56
CA ASP A 116 -24.22 -8.16 17.04
C ASP A 116 -23.72 -7.84 18.46
N THR A 117 -22.61 -8.47 18.86
CA THR A 117 -22.01 -8.32 20.18
C THR A 117 -20.51 -8.17 20.02
N GLU A 118 -20.03 -6.98 20.35
CA GLU A 118 -18.61 -6.67 20.40
C GLU A 118 -17.91 -7.59 21.41
N THR A 119 -17.05 -8.48 20.91
CA THR A 119 -16.38 -9.49 21.72
C THR A 119 -14.87 -9.29 21.63
N THR A 120 -14.22 -9.17 22.78
CA THR A 120 -12.76 -9.04 22.87
C THR A 120 -12.13 -10.40 23.13
N PHE A 121 -11.08 -10.72 22.37
CA PHE A 121 -10.32 -11.95 22.48
C PHE A 121 -8.84 -11.65 22.70
N ASP A 122 -8.24 -12.35 23.66
CA ASP A 122 -6.78 -12.44 23.79
C ASP A 122 -6.33 -13.74 23.13
N LEU A 123 -5.78 -13.62 21.92
CA LEU A 123 -5.34 -14.77 21.14
C LEU A 123 -3.85 -15.07 21.41
N PRO A 124 -3.48 -16.32 21.69
CA PRO A 124 -2.09 -16.69 21.86
C PRO A 124 -1.36 -16.58 20.51
N VAL A 125 -0.24 -15.87 20.50
CA VAL A 125 0.66 -15.81 19.35
C VAL A 125 1.66 -16.95 19.46
N THR A 126 1.83 -17.69 18.36
CA THR A 126 2.78 -18.81 18.29
C THR A 126 3.75 -18.64 17.12
N LEU A 127 5.04 -18.92 17.37
CA LEU A 127 6.09 -18.96 16.37
C LEU A 127 6.80 -20.32 16.47
N GLN A 128 6.81 -21.09 15.38
CA GLN A 128 7.38 -22.45 15.36
C GLN A 128 6.89 -23.32 16.53
N GLU A 129 5.58 -23.29 16.80
CA GLU A 129 4.91 -24.00 17.92
C GLU A 129 5.25 -23.51 19.33
N ASN A 130 6.15 -22.53 19.48
CA ASN A 130 6.48 -21.92 20.77
C ASN A 130 5.56 -20.71 21.04
N LYS A 131 5.25 -20.49 22.32
CA LYS A 131 4.54 -19.28 22.75
C LYS A 131 5.40 -18.05 22.44
N ALA A 132 4.85 -17.12 21.67
CA ALA A 132 5.55 -15.93 21.17
C ALA A 132 4.81 -14.62 21.46
N GLY A 133 3.82 -14.65 22.36
CA GLY A 133 3.11 -13.47 22.84
C GLY A 133 1.60 -13.66 22.91
N THR A 134 0.88 -12.55 22.97
CA THR A 134 -0.59 -12.51 22.94
C THR A 134 -1.02 -11.27 22.18
N ILE A 135 -2.00 -11.41 21.29
CA ILE A 135 -2.61 -10.30 20.55
C ILE A 135 -4.05 -10.14 21.03
N SER A 136 -4.42 -8.92 21.40
CA SER A 136 -5.77 -8.55 21.79
C SER A 136 -6.50 -7.98 20.57
N ILE A 137 -7.66 -8.56 20.26
CA ILE A 137 -8.53 -8.11 19.18
C ILE A 137 -9.95 -7.92 19.68
N THR A 138 -10.70 -7.07 19.00
CA THR A 138 -12.14 -6.92 19.20
C THR A 138 -12.84 -7.23 17.90
N VAL A 139 -13.84 -8.11 17.95
CA VAL A 139 -14.58 -8.58 16.78
C VAL A 139 -16.07 -8.40 17.01
N ASN A 140 -16.76 -7.88 16.01
CA ASN A 140 -18.21 -7.84 15.94
C ASN A 140 -18.64 -8.32 14.55
N CYS A 141 -19.56 -9.28 14.52
CA CYS A 141 -20.06 -9.87 13.28
C CYS A 141 -21.53 -9.55 13.11
N HIS A 142 -21.88 -9.11 11.91
CA HIS A 142 -23.24 -8.78 11.50
C HIS A 142 -23.68 -9.74 10.39
N LYS A 143 -24.81 -10.42 10.56
CA LYS A 143 -25.34 -11.26 9.48
C LYS A 143 -25.81 -10.39 8.33
N VAL A 144 -25.49 -10.80 7.12
CA VAL A 144 -25.96 -10.14 5.90
C VAL A 144 -26.72 -11.10 5.01
N ASP A 145 -27.79 -10.59 4.41
CA ASP A 145 -28.51 -11.26 3.34
C ASP A 145 -27.90 -10.80 2.02
N ALA A 146 -26.75 -11.40 1.68
CA ALA A 146 -25.99 -11.10 0.48
C ALA A 146 -26.08 -12.29 -0.49
N ASP A 147 -25.82 -12.03 -1.77
CA ASP A 147 -25.69 -13.09 -2.77
C ASP A 147 -24.59 -14.07 -2.32
N GLU A 148 -24.87 -15.39 -2.37
CA GLU A 148 -23.93 -16.45 -1.99
C GLU A 148 -22.58 -16.35 -2.74
N PHE A 149 -22.58 -15.68 -3.91
CA PHE A 149 -21.40 -15.42 -4.73
C PHE A 149 -20.70 -14.07 -4.46
N ALA A 150 -21.12 -13.32 -3.44
CA ALA A 150 -20.50 -12.05 -3.10
C ALA A 150 -19.05 -12.24 -2.66
N LEU A 151 -18.13 -11.46 -3.23
CA LEU A 151 -16.72 -11.50 -2.88
C LEU A 151 -16.46 -10.76 -1.57
N VAL A 152 -15.49 -11.25 -0.80
CA VAL A 152 -15.00 -10.57 0.40
C VAL A 152 -14.42 -9.21 0.01
N GLN A 153 -14.83 -8.13 0.67
CA GLN A 153 -14.33 -6.78 0.37
C GLN A 153 -13.89 -6.08 1.64
N GLU A 154 -12.70 -5.48 1.62
CA GLU A 154 -12.35 -4.45 2.60
C GLU A 154 -13.01 -3.12 2.19
N VAL A 155 -13.62 -2.44 3.15
CA VAL A 155 -14.26 -1.14 2.93
C VAL A 155 -13.95 -0.19 4.09
N GLY A 156 -14.15 1.11 3.86
CA GLY A 156 -13.89 2.16 4.83
C GLY A 156 -12.67 3.00 4.47
N PRO A 157 -12.10 3.75 5.43
CA PRO A 157 -11.01 4.66 5.16
C PRO A 157 -9.76 3.95 4.64
N VAL A 158 -9.17 4.50 3.59
CA VAL A 158 -7.96 3.95 2.97
C VAL A 158 -6.73 4.45 3.71
N ARG A 159 -5.88 3.54 4.16
CA ARG A 159 -4.66 3.90 4.91
C ARG A 159 -3.57 4.42 3.99
N TYR A 160 -2.75 5.33 4.51
CA TYR A 160 -1.56 5.79 3.79
C TYR A 160 -0.35 5.97 4.71
N SER A 161 0.83 5.93 4.08
CA SER A 161 2.08 6.43 4.64
C SER A 161 2.78 7.37 3.66
N VAL A 162 3.25 8.51 4.16
CA VAL A 162 4.07 9.47 3.41
C VAL A 162 5.47 9.43 3.98
N HIS A 163 6.43 9.13 3.13
CA HIS A 163 7.83 8.97 3.49
C HIS A 163 8.61 10.20 3.02
N SER A 164 9.27 10.87 3.97
CA SER A 164 10.21 11.93 3.67
C SER A 164 11.63 11.37 3.69
N SER A 165 12.43 11.67 2.67
CA SER A 165 13.82 11.21 2.55
C SER A 165 14.83 12.08 3.31
N PHE A 166 14.39 13.15 3.98
CA PHE A 166 15.28 14.00 4.77
C PHE A 166 15.64 13.33 6.10
N THR A 167 16.93 13.24 6.40
CA THR A 167 17.43 12.86 7.72
C THR A 167 16.89 13.84 8.76
N ALA A 168 16.07 13.32 9.68
CA ALA A 168 15.50 14.10 10.75
C ALA A 168 16.65 14.66 11.62
N GLY A 169 16.67 15.98 11.82
CA GLY A 169 17.65 16.67 12.67
C GLY A 169 18.41 17.79 11.96
N LEU A 170 19.30 17.47 11.00
CA LEU A 170 20.27 18.45 10.50
C LEU A 170 19.82 19.19 9.22
N LEU A 171 19.10 18.53 8.31
CA LEU A 171 18.62 19.18 7.07
C LEU A 171 17.25 19.84 7.21
N LYS A 172 16.39 19.41 8.15
CA LYS A 172 15.04 19.97 8.36
C LYS A 172 15.04 21.47 8.68
N MET A 173 16.14 21.99 9.23
CA MET A 173 16.34 23.42 9.53
C MET A 173 16.89 24.24 8.35
N LEU A 174 17.37 23.57 7.28
CA LEU A 174 18.10 24.20 6.18
C LEU A 174 17.39 24.07 4.83
N THR A 175 16.29 23.33 4.75
CA THR A 175 15.56 23.07 3.51
C THR A 175 14.27 23.90 3.42
N SER A 176 13.97 24.39 2.22
CA SER A 176 12.71 25.08 1.96
C SER A 176 11.52 24.11 2.04
N ASN A 177 10.30 24.62 2.18
CA ASN A 177 9.11 23.76 2.09
C ASN A 177 9.00 23.06 0.73
N ASP A 178 9.49 23.68 -0.34
CA ASP A 178 9.45 23.13 -1.69
C ASP A 178 10.35 21.92 -1.84
N ASP A 179 11.58 22.01 -1.33
CA ASP A 179 12.52 20.89 -1.31
C ASP A 179 11.94 19.69 -0.54
N ARG A 180 11.09 19.96 0.47
CA ARG A 180 10.43 18.96 1.29
C ARG A 180 9.27 18.26 0.57
N LEU A 181 8.49 18.99 -0.22
CA LEU A 181 7.40 18.42 -1.01
C LEU A 181 7.93 17.58 -2.17
N GLU A 182 9.00 18.04 -2.82
CA GLU A 182 9.66 17.32 -3.93
C GLU A 182 10.23 15.96 -3.50
N SER A 183 10.45 15.74 -2.21
CA SER A 183 11.03 14.52 -1.67
C SER A 183 10.01 13.52 -1.13
N LEU A 184 8.70 13.80 -1.25
CA LEU A 184 7.67 12.94 -0.68
C LEU A 184 7.40 11.74 -1.58
N ALA A 185 7.41 10.56 -0.97
CA ALA A 185 6.92 9.33 -1.57
C ALA A 185 5.71 8.84 -0.79
N TYR A 186 4.64 8.50 -1.51
CA TYR A 186 3.36 8.13 -0.96
C TYR A 186 3.12 6.65 -1.18
N ARG A 187 2.60 5.97 -0.16
CA ARG A 187 2.06 4.63 -0.24
C ARG A 187 0.63 4.67 0.28
N VAL A 188 -0.32 4.28 -0.56
CA VAL A 188 -1.75 4.18 -0.24
C VAL A 188 -2.16 2.71 -0.32
N GLN A 189 -2.80 2.20 0.73
CA GLN A 189 -3.19 0.80 0.85
C GLN A 189 -4.57 0.59 0.21
N LEU A 190 -4.63 0.63 -1.13
CA LEU A 190 -5.89 0.45 -1.83
C LEU A 190 -6.51 -0.92 -1.51
N HIS A 191 -7.79 -0.92 -1.18
CA HIS A 191 -8.61 -2.10 -0.96
C HIS A 191 -8.95 -2.78 -2.28
N ASN A 192 -9.13 -4.10 -2.22
CA ASN A 192 -9.73 -4.92 -3.28
C ASN A 192 -8.99 -4.93 -4.63
N ILE A 193 -7.69 -4.57 -4.66
CA ILE A 193 -6.89 -4.49 -5.90
C ILE A 193 -7.05 -5.74 -6.79
N PRO A 194 -6.94 -7.00 -6.28
CA PRO A 194 -7.05 -8.17 -7.15
C PRO A 194 -8.42 -8.37 -7.81
N GLN A 195 -9.48 -7.75 -7.27
CA GLN A 195 -10.84 -7.85 -7.82
C GLN A 195 -11.00 -6.93 -9.04
N PHE A 196 -10.49 -5.71 -8.94
CA PHE A 196 -10.56 -4.71 -10.02
C PHE A 196 -9.44 -4.92 -11.04
N LEU A 197 -8.22 -5.23 -10.59
CA LEU A 197 -7.03 -5.46 -11.42
C LEU A 197 -6.56 -6.92 -11.28
N PRO A 198 -7.27 -7.90 -11.87
CA PRO A 198 -6.93 -9.31 -11.72
C PRO A 198 -5.66 -9.69 -12.49
N THR A 199 -5.34 -8.95 -13.55
CA THR A 199 -4.21 -9.25 -14.45
C THR A 199 -2.98 -8.45 -14.08
N ASP A 200 -1.82 -9.11 -14.14
CA ASP A 200 -0.52 -8.47 -13.96
C ASP A 200 0.02 -7.96 -15.31
N ASN A 201 0.63 -6.78 -15.29
CA ASN A 201 1.30 -6.17 -16.42
C ASN A 201 2.82 -6.33 -16.26
N GLU A 202 3.44 -7.15 -17.12
CA GLU A 202 4.89 -7.36 -17.13
C GLU A 202 5.65 -6.10 -17.57
N TRP A 203 6.94 -6.03 -17.22
CA TRP A 203 7.82 -5.00 -17.72
C TRP A 203 7.90 -5.00 -19.27
N ASN A 204 8.10 -3.81 -19.84
CA ASN A 204 8.05 -3.55 -21.27
C ASN A 204 9.28 -4.11 -21.99
N LYS A 205 9.08 -5.22 -22.71
CA LYS A 205 10.12 -5.90 -23.50
C LYS A 205 10.54 -5.13 -24.76
N ASN A 206 9.87 -4.04 -25.12
CA ASN A 206 10.19 -3.24 -26.31
C ASN A 206 10.93 -1.93 -26.00
N TYR A 207 11.36 -1.72 -24.74
CA TYR A 207 12.03 -0.49 -24.35
C TYR A 207 13.48 -0.75 -23.89
N PRO A 208 14.50 -0.36 -24.70
CA PRO A 208 15.90 -0.75 -24.46
C PRO A 208 16.44 -0.38 -23.07
N THR A 209 16.07 0.79 -22.54
CA THR A 209 16.48 1.25 -21.20
C THR A 209 16.00 0.27 -20.11
N ILE A 210 14.80 -0.28 -20.26
CA ILE A 210 14.19 -1.19 -19.28
C ILE A 210 14.75 -2.61 -19.46
N GLN A 211 14.99 -3.05 -20.69
CA GLN A 211 15.65 -4.33 -20.96
C GLN A 211 17.01 -4.42 -20.25
N ARG A 212 17.80 -3.34 -20.19
CA ARG A 212 19.08 -3.33 -19.47
C ARG A 212 18.97 -3.62 -17.98
N ILE A 213 17.79 -3.43 -17.38
CA ILE A 213 17.56 -3.63 -15.94
C ILE A 213 16.83 -4.95 -15.65
N PHE A 214 16.03 -5.45 -16.58
CA PHE A 214 15.22 -6.67 -16.34
C PHE A 214 15.62 -7.87 -17.18
N SER A 215 16.14 -7.68 -18.39
CA SER A 215 16.46 -8.80 -19.27
C SER A 215 17.70 -9.53 -18.77
N PRO A 216 17.69 -10.88 -18.75
CA PRO A 216 18.87 -11.68 -18.46
C PRO A 216 19.96 -11.56 -19.56
N ASP A 217 19.63 -11.01 -20.73
CA ASP A 217 20.58 -10.82 -21.84
C ASP A 217 21.67 -9.78 -21.52
N TYR A 218 21.44 -8.93 -20.49
CA TYR A 218 22.38 -7.89 -20.07
C TYR A 218 23.11 -8.32 -18.79
N PRO A 219 24.44 -8.51 -18.81
CA PRO A 219 25.20 -8.91 -17.62
C PRO A 219 25.08 -7.94 -16.44
N GLU A 220 24.86 -6.65 -16.71
CA GLU A 220 24.68 -5.64 -15.66
C GLU A 220 23.30 -5.63 -14.99
N SER A 221 22.31 -6.31 -15.58
CA SER A 221 20.90 -6.29 -15.18
C SER A 221 20.68 -6.61 -13.69
N PRO A 222 21.25 -7.70 -13.11
CA PRO A 222 21.07 -8.00 -11.69
C PRO A 222 21.56 -6.89 -10.75
N VAL A 223 22.68 -6.24 -11.08
CA VAL A 223 23.27 -5.16 -10.27
C VAL A 223 22.42 -3.89 -10.36
N LEU A 224 22.00 -3.51 -11.56
CA LEU A 224 21.14 -2.35 -11.77
C LEU A 224 19.78 -2.54 -11.09
N ARG A 225 19.19 -3.73 -11.21
CA ARG A 225 17.91 -4.05 -10.56
C ARG A 225 18.04 -4.00 -9.04
N GLN A 226 19.10 -4.57 -8.48
CA GLN A 226 19.36 -4.50 -7.05
C GLN A 226 19.55 -3.06 -6.55
N ALA A 227 20.17 -2.19 -7.35
CA ALA A 227 20.30 -0.77 -7.01
C ALA A 227 18.91 -0.09 -6.91
N VAL A 228 18.01 -0.36 -7.85
CA VAL A 228 16.62 0.17 -7.81
C VAL A 228 15.84 -0.40 -6.61
N MET A 229 15.98 -1.70 -6.33
CA MET A 229 15.37 -2.31 -5.15
C MET A 229 15.87 -1.65 -3.85
N THR A 230 17.16 -1.34 -3.78
CA THR A 230 17.76 -0.64 -2.63
C THR A 230 17.22 0.78 -2.51
N GLN A 231 17.08 1.51 -3.63
CA GLN A 231 16.46 2.84 -3.65
C GLN A 231 15.01 2.81 -3.15
N HIS A 232 14.22 1.82 -3.60
CA HIS A 232 12.86 1.60 -3.12
C HIS A 232 12.84 1.40 -1.60
N ALA A 233 13.66 0.47 -1.09
CA ALA A 233 13.74 0.17 0.34
C ALA A 233 14.10 1.40 1.17
N VAL A 234 15.08 2.19 0.73
CA VAL A 234 15.50 3.41 1.46
C VAL A 234 14.41 4.47 1.47
N ILE A 235 13.69 4.66 0.36
CA ILE A 235 12.62 5.67 0.27
C ILE A 235 11.39 5.27 1.07
N TYR A 236 10.94 4.03 0.91
CA TYR A 236 9.75 3.52 1.57
C TYR A 236 10.02 2.90 2.95
N GLN A 237 11.25 2.97 3.46
CA GLN A 237 11.54 2.52 4.82
C GLN A 237 10.69 3.35 5.81
N HIS A 238 10.16 2.63 6.78
CA HIS A 238 9.29 3.18 7.81
C HIS A 238 10.17 3.74 8.94
N GLY A 239 9.76 4.85 9.55
CA GLY A 239 10.44 5.37 10.74
C GLY A 239 9.65 6.50 11.41
N GLU A 240 9.73 6.58 12.74
CA GLU A 240 8.92 7.46 13.58
C GLU A 240 8.96 8.93 13.14
N GLU A 241 10.16 9.48 12.87
CA GLU A 241 10.32 10.90 12.52
C GLU A 241 10.20 11.21 11.03
N ARG A 242 10.24 10.18 10.18
CA ARG A 242 10.36 10.30 8.71
C ARG A 242 9.15 9.80 7.94
N THR A 243 8.22 9.12 8.61
CA THR A 243 7.00 8.58 8.01
C THR A 243 5.77 9.14 8.70
N LYS A 244 4.92 9.83 7.93
CA LYS A 244 3.60 10.27 8.39
C LYS A 244 2.58 9.22 8.00
N TYR A 245 1.78 8.75 8.96
CA TYR A 245 0.66 7.84 8.72
C TYR A 245 -0.67 8.57 8.81
N GLY A 246 -1.67 8.06 8.12
CA GLY A 246 -3.05 8.51 8.25
C GLY A 246 -4.02 7.62 7.48
N SER A 247 -5.25 8.09 7.39
CA SER A 247 -6.30 7.47 6.58
C SER A 247 -7.03 8.52 5.75
N ILE A 248 -7.64 8.07 4.65
CA ILE A 248 -8.43 8.86 3.71
C ILE A 248 -9.87 8.36 3.84
N ALA A 249 -10.74 9.17 4.45
CA ALA A 249 -12.14 8.82 4.63
C ALA A 249 -13.03 9.41 3.51
N SER A 250 -12.52 10.42 2.80
CA SER A 250 -13.23 11.12 1.74
C SER A 250 -12.29 11.53 0.59
N PRO A 251 -12.83 11.84 -0.61
CA PRO A 251 -12.04 12.39 -1.71
C PRO A 251 -11.29 13.68 -1.34
N ALA A 252 -11.87 14.53 -0.48
CA ALA A 252 -11.22 15.76 -0.01
C ALA A 252 -9.93 15.47 0.76
N ASP A 253 -9.92 14.42 1.60
CA ASP A 253 -8.72 14.01 2.34
C ASP A 253 -7.60 13.57 1.38
N PHE A 254 -7.95 12.88 0.29
CA PHE A 254 -6.98 12.48 -0.74
C PHE A 254 -6.42 13.70 -1.46
N PHE A 255 -7.27 14.63 -1.90
CA PHE A 255 -6.80 15.85 -2.56
C PHE A 255 -5.93 16.70 -1.63
N GLU A 256 -6.31 16.88 -0.36
CA GLU A 256 -5.48 17.57 0.64
C GLU A 256 -4.12 16.88 0.84
N LEU A 257 -4.11 15.54 0.91
CA LEU A 257 -2.90 14.74 1.06
C LEU A 257 -1.88 15.01 -0.06
N VAL A 258 -2.36 15.17 -1.30
CA VAL A 258 -1.50 15.48 -2.46
C VAL A 258 -1.43 16.97 -2.79
N HIS A 259 -1.76 17.83 -1.83
CA HIS A 259 -1.73 19.29 -1.95
C HIS A 259 -2.55 19.82 -3.14
N ASN A 260 -3.70 19.21 -3.38
CA ASN A 260 -4.59 19.47 -4.52
C ASN A 260 -3.88 19.38 -5.89
N GLY A 261 -2.80 18.58 -5.95
CA GLY A 261 -1.95 18.45 -7.13
C GLY A 261 -1.21 19.73 -7.49
N ARG A 262 -0.84 20.54 -6.48
CA ARG A 262 -0.11 21.79 -6.69
C ARG A 262 1.11 21.90 -5.77
N ARG A 263 2.11 22.61 -6.28
CA ARG A 263 3.28 23.08 -5.52
C ARG A 263 3.63 24.48 -5.99
N ASN A 264 3.83 25.42 -5.07
CA ASN A 264 4.00 26.84 -5.40
C ASN A 264 2.92 27.39 -6.33
N ASP A 265 1.66 27.01 -6.07
CA ASP A 265 0.50 27.35 -6.90
C ASP A 265 0.61 26.91 -8.36
N LYS A 266 1.56 26.05 -8.72
CA LYS A 266 1.70 25.43 -10.04
C LYS A 266 1.22 23.99 -10.00
N PRO A 267 0.61 23.47 -11.09
CA PRO A 267 0.19 22.08 -11.14
C PRO A 267 1.42 21.16 -11.14
N VAL A 268 1.27 19.98 -10.56
CA VAL A 268 2.29 18.94 -10.58
C VAL A 268 1.75 17.65 -11.19
N LEU A 269 2.65 16.90 -11.79
CA LEU A 269 2.39 15.56 -12.32
C LEU A 269 2.95 14.54 -11.32
N PHE A 270 2.29 13.41 -11.13
CA PHE A 270 2.77 12.32 -10.29
C PHE A 270 3.06 11.08 -11.13
N THR A 271 4.15 10.37 -10.83
CA THR A 271 4.43 9.05 -11.39
C THR A 271 4.00 7.99 -10.40
N TYR A 272 3.34 6.92 -10.84
CA TYR A 272 2.85 5.88 -9.93
C TYR A 272 3.03 4.44 -10.41
N ALA A 273 3.02 3.51 -9.45
CA ALA A 273 2.84 2.08 -9.67
C ALA A 273 1.85 1.49 -8.66
N ILE A 274 0.96 0.62 -9.10
CA ILE A 274 0.06 -0.18 -8.25
C ILE A 274 0.60 -1.60 -8.22
N THR A 275 0.91 -2.10 -7.04
CA THR A 275 1.28 -3.50 -6.80
C THR A 275 0.16 -4.19 -6.03
N SER A 276 0.27 -5.47 -5.72
CA SER A 276 -0.65 -6.13 -4.78
C SER A 276 -0.61 -5.53 -3.37
N LYS A 277 0.44 -4.78 -3.02
CA LYS A 277 0.66 -4.17 -1.70
C LYS A 277 0.19 -2.71 -1.59
N GLY A 278 -0.39 -2.15 -2.65
CA GLY A 278 -0.90 -0.78 -2.67
C GLY A 278 -0.45 0.07 -3.86
N TRP A 279 -0.79 1.35 -3.79
CA TRP A 279 -0.49 2.39 -4.76
C TRP A 279 0.68 3.26 -4.27
N TYR A 280 1.76 3.28 -5.05
CA TYR A 280 3.02 3.92 -4.73
C TYR A 280 3.25 5.06 -5.72
N PHE A 281 3.51 6.27 -5.25
CA PHE A 281 3.71 7.42 -6.14
C PHE A 281 4.57 8.53 -5.55
N SER A 282 5.06 9.39 -6.42
CA SER A 282 5.79 10.63 -6.08
C SER A 282 5.66 11.65 -7.21
N GLU A 283 6.02 12.90 -6.95
CA GLU A 283 6.02 13.96 -7.97
C GLU A 283 6.99 13.65 -9.12
N THR A 284 6.50 13.76 -10.35
CA THR A 284 7.26 13.63 -11.60
C THR A 284 8.15 14.86 -11.78
N GLY A 285 9.43 14.65 -12.10
CA GLY A 285 10.37 15.75 -12.38
C GLY A 285 10.92 16.47 -11.14
N ALA A 286 10.49 16.11 -9.93
CA ALA A 286 11.08 16.59 -8.68
C ALA A 286 12.60 16.38 -8.64
N ALA A 287 13.36 17.40 -8.22
CA ALA A 287 14.83 17.40 -8.27
C ALA A 287 15.42 16.22 -7.49
N PHE A 288 14.79 15.87 -6.37
CA PHE A 288 15.17 14.73 -5.54
C PHE A 288 15.17 13.39 -6.30
N PHE A 289 14.25 13.21 -7.25
CA PHE A 289 14.06 11.96 -8.00
C PHE A 289 14.59 12.04 -9.45
N LYS A 290 15.37 13.06 -9.81
CA LYS A 290 15.90 13.22 -11.19
C LYS A 290 16.98 12.18 -11.53
N ASP A 291 17.77 11.76 -10.55
CA ASP A 291 18.88 10.81 -10.76
C ASP A 291 18.45 9.33 -10.69
N MET A 292 17.15 9.07 -10.59
CA MET A 292 16.61 7.71 -10.51
C MET A 292 16.47 7.06 -11.88
N LEU A 293 16.86 5.78 -11.99
CA LEU A 293 16.88 5.02 -13.24
C LEU A 293 15.49 4.90 -13.91
N SER A 294 14.43 4.79 -13.10
CA SER A 294 13.02 4.90 -13.52
C SER A 294 12.14 5.03 -12.28
N LYS A 295 11.26 6.03 -12.24
CA LYS A 295 10.33 6.24 -11.12
C LYS A 295 9.28 5.13 -11.01
N HIS A 296 8.78 4.59 -12.12
CA HIS A 296 7.88 3.43 -12.08
C HIS A 296 8.55 2.22 -11.43
N MET A 297 9.82 1.98 -11.77
CA MET A 297 10.60 0.89 -11.19
C MET A 297 10.92 1.14 -9.72
N LEU A 298 11.23 2.39 -9.37
CA LEU A 298 11.39 2.77 -7.97
C LEU A 298 10.12 2.44 -7.19
N HIS A 299 8.95 2.85 -7.67
CA HIS A 299 7.68 2.66 -6.97
C HIS A 299 7.25 1.19 -6.87
N SER A 300 7.59 0.37 -7.88
CA SER A 300 7.30 -1.06 -7.87
C SER A 300 8.35 -1.92 -7.15
N GLY A 301 9.46 -1.32 -6.67
CA GLY A 301 10.59 -2.10 -6.15
C GLY A 301 11.25 -2.96 -7.23
N ALA A 302 11.25 -2.47 -8.47
CA ALA A 302 11.68 -3.18 -9.66
C ALA A 302 11.01 -4.55 -9.83
N ALA A 303 9.73 -4.69 -9.49
CA ALA A 303 8.98 -5.92 -9.72
C ALA A 303 8.93 -6.26 -11.23
N PHE A 304 8.99 -7.55 -11.56
CA PHE A 304 8.87 -8.00 -12.96
C PHE A 304 7.49 -7.73 -13.56
N SER A 305 6.47 -7.63 -12.72
CA SER A 305 5.13 -7.21 -13.07
C SER A 305 4.53 -6.31 -12.00
N VAL A 306 3.52 -5.54 -12.38
CA VAL A 306 2.71 -4.70 -11.49
C VAL A 306 1.23 -4.91 -11.83
N LYS A 307 0.33 -4.47 -10.93
CA LYS A 307 -1.10 -4.42 -11.23
C LYS A 307 -1.39 -3.32 -12.24
N TYR A 308 -0.80 -2.14 -12.04
CA TYR A 308 -0.89 -1.04 -13.00
C TYR A 308 0.25 -0.04 -12.80
N ALA A 309 0.45 0.86 -13.77
CA ALA A 309 1.42 1.94 -13.67
C ALA A 309 1.14 3.03 -14.71
N GLY A 310 1.44 4.27 -14.34
CA GLY A 310 1.23 5.42 -15.22
C GLY A 310 1.65 6.73 -14.56
N GLU A 311 0.99 7.79 -14.95
CA GLU A 311 1.05 9.12 -14.35
C GLU A 311 -0.35 9.59 -13.95
N PHE A 312 -0.43 10.57 -13.06
CA PHE A 312 -1.71 11.23 -12.74
C PHE A 312 -1.49 12.69 -12.35
N HIS A 313 -2.53 13.49 -12.44
CA HIS A 313 -2.57 14.85 -11.93
C HIS A 313 -3.94 15.18 -11.36
N ILE A 314 -4.01 16.28 -10.60
CA ILE A 314 -5.28 16.80 -10.09
C ILE A 314 -5.67 18.00 -10.94
N GLN A 315 -6.86 17.93 -11.52
CA GLN A 315 -7.45 19.03 -12.29
C GLN A 315 -8.49 19.74 -11.42
N GLN A 316 -8.39 21.06 -11.31
CA GLN A 316 -9.45 21.90 -10.74
C GLN A 316 -10.46 22.22 -11.84
N THR A 317 -11.74 21.98 -11.58
CA THR A 317 -12.84 22.27 -12.51
C THR A 317 -13.36 23.70 -12.33
N ASP A 318 -14.20 24.16 -13.27
CA ASP A 318 -14.80 25.50 -13.23
C ASP A 318 -15.67 25.75 -11.99
N ASP A 319 -16.23 24.69 -11.40
CA ASP A 319 -17.07 24.74 -10.19
C ASP A 319 -16.26 24.67 -8.89
N ASP A 320 -14.95 24.89 -8.94
CA ASP A 320 -14.01 24.82 -7.80
C ASP A 320 -13.96 23.42 -7.13
N THR A 321 -14.29 22.37 -7.90
CA THR A 321 -14.14 20.98 -7.46
C THR A 321 -12.91 20.33 -8.09
N PHE A 322 -12.32 19.34 -7.41
CA PHE A 322 -11.15 18.63 -7.88
C PHE A 322 -11.51 17.30 -8.55
N LYS A 323 -10.79 17.00 -9.64
CA LYS A 323 -10.88 15.76 -10.41
C LYS A 323 -9.51 15.08 -10.43
N LEU A 324 -9.49 13.77 -10.19
CA LEU A 324 -8.33 12.92 -10.42
C LEU A 324 -8.30 12.52 -11.90
N VAL A 325 -7.26 12.90 -12.62
CA VAL A 325 -6.99 12.41 -13.99
C VAL A 325 -5.81 11.46 -13.90
N ILE A 326 -6.03 10.19 -14.24
CA ILE A 326 -5.05 9.11 -14.11
C ILE A 326 -4.90 8.36 -15.43
N ASP A 327 -3.69 7.90 -15.77
CA ASP A 327 -3.42 7.32 -17.07
C ASP A 327 -2.60 6.03 -17.02
N ASN A 328 -2.32 5.44 -18.18
CA ASN A 328 -1.45 4.28 -18.38
C ASN A 328 -0.05 4.66 -18.93
N ASN A 329 0.39 5.91 -18.75
CA ASN A 329 1.65 6.43 -19.26
C ASN A 329 2.84 5.89 -18.47
N SER A 330 3.23 4.64 -18.76
CA SER A 330 4.42 4.02 -18.20
C SER A 330 5.28 3.41 -19.29
N GLY A 331 6.48 3.95 -19.50
CA GLY A 331 7.47 3.31 -20.36
C GLY A 331 7.98 1.97 -19.79
N THR A 332 7.86 1.79 -18.47
CA THR A 332 8.36 0.60 -17.75
C THR A 332 7.43 -0.60 -17.88
N TYR A 333 6.12 -0.41 -17.71
CA TYR A 333 5.14 -1.51 -17.71
C TYR A 333 4.10 -1.42 -18.82
N ALA A 334 3.87 -0.21 -19.36
CA ALA A 334 2.94 0.07 -20.45
C ALA A 334 1.61 -0.71 -20.39
N PRO A 335 0.82 -0.58 -19.30
CA PRO A 335 -0.46 -1.29 -19.19
C PRO A 335 -1.39 -0.97 -20.38
N PRO A 336 -2.18 -1.94 -20.84
CA PRO A 336 -3.04 -1.77 -22.00
C PRO A 336 -4.22 -0.85 -21.70
N GLN A 337 -4.68 -0.13 -22.72
CA GLN A 337 -5.79 0.84 -22.65
C GLN A 337 -7.08 0.20 -22.13
N GLU A 338 -7.32 -1.07 -22.47
CA GLU A 338 -8.53 -1.81 -22.12
C GLU A 338 -8.73 -1.98 -20.61
N GLN A 339 -7.69 -1.77 -19.81
CA GLN A 339 -7.74 -1.84 -18.35
C GLN A 339 -8.04 -0.48 -17.68
N LEU A 340 -8.12 0.63 -18.42
CA LEU A 340 -8.44 1.96 -17.85
C LEU A 340 -9.78 2.00 -17.10
N PRO A 341 -10.88 1.37 -17.58
CA PRO A 341 -12.13 1.33 -16.82
C PRO A 341 -11.97 0.64 -15.47
N GLN A 342 -11.18 -0.45 -15.40
CA GLN A 342 -10.90 -1.17 -14.16
C GLN A 342 -10.08 -0.33 -13.18
N LEU A 343 -9.14 0.46 -13.69
CA LEU A 343 -8.39 1.42 -12.89
C LEU A 343 -9.30 2.49 -12.30
N GLN A 344 -10.22 3.03 -13.10
CA GLN A 344 -11.18 4.03 -12.63
C GLN A 344 -12.08 3.45 -11.52
N GLU A 345 -12.66 2.27 -11.74
CA GLU A 345 -13.48 1.58 -10.75
C GLU A 345 -12.71 1.30 -9.44
N LEU A 346 -11.43 0.94 -9.53
CA LEU A 346 -10.58 0.75 -8.34
C LEU A 346 -10.45 2.06 -7.53
N MET A 347 -10.26 3.19 -8.21
CA MET A 347 -10.16 4.50 -7.54
C MET A 347 -11.50 4.91 -6.92
N GLU A 348 -12.62 4.70 -7.62
CA GLU A 348 -13.96 5.00 -7.12
C GLU A 348 -14.37 4.10 -5.95
N ASN A 349 -13.95 2.83 -5.93
CA ASN A 349 -14.13 1.92 -4.79
C ASN A 349 -13.40 2.42 -3.54
N ASN A 350 -12.19 2.95 -3.72
CA ASN A 350 -11.33 3.39 -2.62
C ASN A 350 -11.62 4.81 -2.15
N PHE A 351 -12.16 5.66 -3.02
CA PHE A 351 -12.53 7.04 -2.70
C PHE A 351 -13.98 7.30 -3.13
N PRO A 352 -14.99 6.78 -2.40
CA PRO A 352 -16.38 6.93 -2.79
C PRO A 352 -16.77 8.39 -3.05
N GLY A 353 -17.29 8.66 -4.25
CA GLY A 353 -17.68 10.01 -4.68
C GLY A 353 -16.55 10.86 -5.26
N ILE A 354 -15.34 10.30 -5.45
CA ILE A 354 -14.27 10.98 -6.21
C ILE A 354 -14.71 11.18 -7.66
N ILE A 355 -14.37 12.33 -8.25
CA ILE A 355 -14.44 12.52 -9.69
C ILE A 355 -13.12 11.99 -10.26
N CYS A 356 -13.17 10.84 -10.93
CA CYS A 356 -12.01 10.18 -11.52
C CYS A 356 -12.20 10.02 -13.04
N GLU A 357 -11.14 10.28 -13.80
CA GLU A 357 -11.12 10.06 -15.24
C GLU A 357 -9.84 9.30 -15.60
N ALA A 358 -10.01 8.08 -16.12
CA ALA A 358 -8.90 7.25 -16.59
C ALA A 358 -8.71 7.41 -18.09
N LEU A 359 -7.58 7.98 -18.52
CA LEU A 359 -7.30 8.31 -19.93
C LEU A 359 -6.14 7.49 -20.49
N ASP A 360 -6.20 7.21 -21.79
CA ASP A 360 -5.08 6.59 -22.48
C ASP A 360 -3.95 7.61 -22.67
N ARG A 361 -2.70 7.15 -22.55
CA ARG A 361 -1.49 7.96 -22.73
C ARG A 361 -1.42 8.68 -24.08
N ASP A 362 -2.11 8.17 -25.10
CA ASP A 362 -2.16 8.75 -26.44
C ASP A 362 -3.40 9.67 -26.64
N ASP A 363 -4.22 9.89 -25.60
CA ASP A 363 -5.32 10.85 -25.62
C ASP A 363 -4.81 12.29 -25.82
N GLU A 364 -5.37 13.00 -26.80
CA GLU A 364 -4.90 14.33 -27.19
C GLU A 364 -5.01 15.35 -26.06
N THR A 365 -6.07 15.27 -25.24
CA THR A 365 -6.31 16.21 -24.14
C THR A 365 -5.35 15.95 -22.98
N LEU A 366 -5.11 14.68 -22.65
CA LEU A 366 -4.11 14.27 -21.66
C LEU A 366 -2.70 14.70 -22.08
N VAL A 367 -2.33 14.45 -23.34
CA VAL A 367 -1.01 14.81 -23.88
C VAL A 367 -0.78 16.31 -23.79
N GLU A 368 -1.78 17.13 -24.09
CA GLU A 368 -1.66 18.58 -24.00
C GLU A 368 -1.58 19.06 -22.55
N ALA A 369 -2.47 18.58 -21.67
CA ALA A 369 -2.42 18.89 -20.23
C ALA A 369 -1.07 18.53 -19.62
N ARG A 370 -0.51 17.37 -19.99
CA ARG A 370 0.83 16.94 -19.55
C ARG A 370 1.92 17.92 -19.98
N LYS A 371 1.88 18.43 -21.22
CA LYS A 371 2.86 19.44 -21.68
C LYS A 371 2.73 20.74 -20.91
N GLU A 372 1.50 21.22 -20.67
CA GLU A 372 1.24 22.44 -19.91
C GLU A 372 1.76 22.35 -18.48
N ILE A 373 1.53 21.21 -17.81
CA ILE A 373 2.02 20.96 -16.46
C ILE A 373 3.56 21.01 -16.44
N LEU A 374 4.23 20.34 -17.37
CA LEU A 374 5.70 20.33 -17.42
C LEU A 374 6.28 21.71 -17.76
N ALA A 375 5.67 22.44 -18.69
CA ALA A 375 6.10 23.79 -19.08
C ALA A 375 5.99 24.81 -17.93
N ALA A 376 5.13 24.57 -16.93
CA ALA A 376 5.06 25.42 -15.74
C ALA A 376 6.35 25.38 -14.88
N TRP A 377 7.21 24.37 -15.09
CA TRP A 377 8.44 24.13 -14.32
C TRP A 377 9.74 24.32 -15.12
N GLU A 378 9.64 24.68 -16.40
CA GLU A 378 10.75 25.18 -17.23
C GLU A 378 10.98 26.68 -16.99
#